data_AF-A0A2D5K1R4-F1
#
_entry.id   AF-A0A2D5K1R4-F1
#
_cell.length_a   1.000
_cell.length_b   1.000
_cell.length_c   1.000
_cell.angle_alpha   90.00
_cell.angle_beta   90.00
_cell.angle_gamma   90.00
#
_symmetry.space_group_name_H-M   'P 1'
#
loop_
_entity.id
_entity.type
_entity.pdbx_description
1 polymer ?
#
loop_
_entity_poly.entity_id
_entity_poly.type
_entity_poly.pdbx_seq_one_letter_code
_entity_poly.pdbx_strand_id
1 'polypeptide(L)'
;MQKEIYLTGITTTGTPHIGNYVGAVRPGVQASKDKSKDNFYFLADLHALAKAGDPERIARSTLEIAAAWLALGLDTDNAYFYRQSDIHEIPELTWILTSMTSKGLM
;
A
#
# COMPACT_ATOMS: atom_id res chain seq x y z
N MET A 1 5.26 -22.92 -12.46
CA MET A 1 6.40 -22.15 -11.90
C MET A 1 5.82 -21.09 -10.99
N GLN A 2 6.46 -20.86 -9.84
CA GLN A 2 6.04 -19.80 -8.91
C GLN A 2 6.43 -18.45 -9.52
N LYS A 3 5.47 -17.51 -9.63
CA LYS A 3 5.76 -16.15 -10.09
C LYS A 3 6.46 -15.37 -8.97
N GLU A 4 7.29 -14.42 -9.35
CA GLU A 4 7.89 -13.50 -8.39
C GLU A 4 6.82 -12.55 -7.82
N ILE A 5 6.87 -12.34 -6.51
CA ILE A 5 5.92 -11.47 -5.79
C ILE A 5 6.54 -10.09 -5.62
N TYR A 6 5.81 -9.07 -6.06
CA TYR A 6 6.19 -7.66 -5.91
C TYR A 6 5.17 -6.99 -4.99
N LEU A 7 5.63 -6.38 -3.90
CA LEU A 7 4.76 -5.74 -2.90
C LEU A 7 5.16 -4.28 -2.69
N THR A 8 4.22 -3.36 -2.91
CA THR A 8 4.42 -1.91 -2.79
C THR A 8 3.43 -1.31 -1.78
N GLY A 9 3.96 -0.65 -0.75
CA GLY A 9 3.16 0.09 0.23
C GLY A 9 2.99 1.56 -0.16
N ILE A 10 1.77 2.06 -0.07
CA ILE A 10 1.40 3.43 -0.41
C ILE A 10 0.86 4.12 0.86
N THR A 11 1.59 5.08 1.40
CA THR A 11 1.19 5.80 2.62
C THR A 11 0.03 6.76 2.37
N THR A 12 -0.92 6.82 3.30
CA THR A 12 -2.15 7.62 3.20
C THR A 12 -2.09 8.90 4.03
N THR A 13 -1.08 9.72 3.77
CA THR A 13 -0.83 10.99 4.49
C THR A 13 -1.00 12.20 3.57
N GLY A 14 -2.23 12.45 3.13
CA GLY A 14 -2.60 13.64 2.34
C GLY A 14 -3.01 13.33 0.89
N THR A 15 -3.14 14.38 0.10
CA THR A 15 -3.60 14.29 -1.29
C THR A 15 -2.43 14.03 -2.23
N PRO A 16 -2.55 13.12 -3.22
CA PRO A 16 -1.52 12.87 -4.21
C PRO A 16 -1.13 14.14 -4.99
N HIS A 17 0.16 14.32 -5.25
CA HIS A 17 0.68 15.40 -6.09
C HIS A 17 1.55 14.85 -7.24
N ILE A 18 1.99 15.73 -8.15
CA ILE A 18 2.73 15.35 -9.36
C ILE A 18 4.02 14.55 -9.07
N GLY A 19 4.70 14.86 -7.95
CA GLY A 19 5.84 14.07 -7.50
C GLY A 19 5.51 12.60 -7.24
N ASN A 20 4.35 12.30 -6.62
CA ASN A 20 3.90 10.92 -6.42
C ASN A 20 3.60 10.26 -7.76
N TYR A 21 2.98 10.98 -8.69
CA TYR A 21 2.68 10.46 -10.02
C TYR A 21 3.94 10.01 -10.76
N VAL A 22 4.93 10.91 -10.88
CA VAL A 22 6.16 10.62 -11.62
C VAL A 22 7.00 9.56 -10.92
N GLY A 23 7.10 9.64 -9.59
CA GLY A 23 8.00 8.80 -8.80
C GLY A 23 7.46 7.40 -8.47
N ALA A 24 6.15 7.24 -8.30
CA ALA A 24 5.56 6.00 -7.81
C ALA A 24 4.38 5.51 -8.64
N VAL A 25 3.37 6.35 -8.91
CA VAL A 25 2.13 5.89 -9.53
C VAL A 25 2.34 5.44 -10.97
N ARG A 26 2.98 6.27 -11.81
CA ARG A 26 3.24 5.93 -13.21
C ARG A 26 4.07 4.65 -13.38
N PRO A 27 5.23 4.47 -12.71
CA PRO A 27 5.97 3.21 -12.81
C PRO A 27 5.20 2.04 -12.18
N GLY A 28 4.46 2.26 -11.09
CA GLY A 28 3.61 1.24 -10.46
C GLY A 28 2.53 0.72 -11.42
N VAL A 29 1.79 1.61 -12.07
CA VAL A 29 0.78 1.25 -13.07
C VAL A 29 1.39 0.53 -14.29
N GLN A 30 2.60 0.87 -14.68
CA GLN A 30 3.30 0.15 -15.76
C GLN A 30 3.69 -1.27 -15.32
N ALA A 31 4.24 -1.41 -14.10
CA ALA A 31 4.62 -2.69 -13.53
C ALA A 31 3.42 -3.61 -13.30
N SER A 32 2.25 -3.06 -12.92
CA SER A 32 1.04 -3.84 -12.67
C SER A 32 0.55 -4.62 -13.90
N LYS A 33 0.98 -4.25 -15.11
CA LYS A 33 0.60 -4.91 -16.37
C LYS A 33 1.50 -6.09 -16.73
N ASP A 34 2.59 -6.30 -16.01
CA ASP A 34 3.48 -7.45 -16.20
C ASP A 34 2.83 -8.72 -15.62
N LYS A 35 2.31 -9.56 -16.52
CA LYS A 35 1.63 -10.82 -16.17
C LYS A 35 2.57 -11.93 -15.69
N SER A 36 3.88 -11.73 -15.80
CA SER A 36 4.88 -12.69 -15.32
C SER A 36 5.08 -12.65 -13.80
N LYS A 37 4.55 -11.62 -13.13
CA LYS A 37 4.68 -11.36 -11.69
C LYS A 37 3.32 -11.32 -11.00
N ASP A 38 3.33 -11.55 -9.71
CA ASP A 38 2.18 -11.28 -8.85
C ASP A 38 2.41 -9.93 -8.14
N ASN A 39 1.64 -8.92 -8.54
CA ASN A 39 1.79 -7.56 -8.05
C ASN A 39 0.79 -7.26 -6.93
N PHE A 40 1.28 -6.72 -5.83
CA PHE A 40 0.51 -6.32 -4.66
C PHE A 40 0.76 -4.84 -4.36
N TYR A 41 -0.30 -4.06 -4.31
CA TYR A 41 -0.28 -2.66 -3.91
C TYR A 41 -1.22 -2.50 -2.72
N PHE A 42 -0.75 -1.86 -1.65
CA PHE A 42 -1.60 -1.67 -0.48
C PHE A 42 -1.56 -0.25 0.06
N LEU A 43 -2.73 0.21 0.51
CA LEU A 43 -2.90 1.49 1.20
C LEU A 43 -2.53 1.29 2.67
N ALA A 44 -1.38 1.82 3.07
CA ALA A 44 -0.78 1.63 4.38
C ALA A 44 -1.38 2.57 5.44
N ASP A 45 -2.68 2.42 5.71
CA ASP A 45 -3.45 3.30 6.59
C ASP A 45 -3.14 3.11 8.08
N LEU A 46 -2.81 1.90 8.54
CA LEU A 46 -2.33 1.69 9.92
C LEU A 46 -0.98 2.40 10.15
N HIS A 47 -0.10 2.44 9.14
CA HIS A 47 1.15 3.19 9.21
C HIS A 47 0.91 4.71 9.26
N ALA A 48 -0.11 5.20 8.54
CA ALA A 48 -0.50 6.60 8.60
C ALA A 48 -1.06 6.96 9.98
N LEU A 49 -1.90 6.09 10.56
CA LEU A 49 -2.50 6.28 11.88
C LEU A 49 -1.47 6.33 13.01
N ALA A 50 -0.41 5.53 12.92
CA ALA A 50 0.68 5.57 13.90
C ALA A 50 1.43 6.92 13.92
N LYS A 51 1.38 7.70 12.83
CA LYS A 51 2.11 8.96 12.66
C LYS A 51 1.23 10.21 12.73
N ALA A 52 -0.02 10.11 12.30
CA ALA A 52 -0.94 11.23 12.17
C ALA A 52 -2.12 11.08 13.16
N GLY A 53 -2.43 12.16 13.87
CA GLY A 53 -3.45 12.16 14.94
C GLY A 53 -4.90 12.35 14.48
N ASP A 54 -5.17 12.42 13.18
CA ASP A 54 -6.53 12.67 12.64
C ASP A 54 -7.01 11.50 11.75
N PRO A 55 -7.84 10.60 12.32
CA PRO A 55 -8.40 9.45 11.60
C PRO A 55 -9.28 9.82 10.41
N GLU A 56 -10.03 10.93 10.47
CA GLU A 56 -10.92 11.34 9.38
C GLU A 56 -10.09 11.78 8.17
N ARG A 57 -9.00 12.50 8.41
CA ARG A 57 -8.06 12.88 7.36
C ARG A 57 -7.40 11.67 6.71
N ILE A 58 -7.06 10.64 7.49
CA ILE A 58 -6.49 9.39 6.95
C ILE A 58 -7.54 8.69 6.08
N ALA A 59 -8.78 8.54 6.56
CA ALA A 59 -9.85 7.91 5.80
C ALA A 59 -10.08 8.62 4.44
N ARG A 60 -10.13 9.96 4.45
CA ARG A 60 -10.24 10.76 3.22
C ARG A 60 -9.03 10.57 2.30
N SER A 61 -7.82 10.63 2.84
CA SER A 61 -6.58 10.43 2.06
C SER A 61 -6.51 9.05 1.42
N THR A 62 -6.89 8.00 2.16
CA THR A 62 -6.97 6.63 1.66
C THR A 62 -7.89 6.56 0.44
N LEU A 63 -9.06 7.18 0.49
CA LEU A 63 -10.00 7.22 -0.63
C LEU A 63 -9.44 8.01 -1.82
N GLU A 64 -8.86 9.19 -1.60
CA GLU A 64 -8.27 10.02 -2.65
C GLU A 64 -7.12 9.31 -3.37
N ILE A 65 -6.26 8.64 -2.63
CA ILE A 65 -5.15 7.86 -3.17
C ILE A 65 -5.66 6.65 -3.94
N ALA A 66 -6.62 5.90 -3.39
CA ALA A 66 -7.24 4.77 -4.07
C ALA A 66 -7.83 5.19 -5.43
N ALA A 67 -8.62 6.26 -5.42
CA ALA A 67 -9.22 6.83 -6.61
C ALA A 67 -8.15 7.26 -7.63
N ALA A 68 -7.07 7.91 -7.18
CA ALA A 68 -5.99 8.34 -8.08
C ALA A 68 -5.29 7.17 -8.77
N TRP A 69 -4.94 6.11 -8.02
CA TRP A 69 -4.30 4.92 -8.61
C TRP A 69 -5.18 4.21 -9.62
N LEU A 70 -6.47 4.04 -9.30
CA LEU A 70 -7.45 3.43 -10.22
C LEU A 70 -7.67 4.30 -11.46
N ALA A 71 -7.87 5.61 -11.28
CA ALA A 71 -8.09 6.55 -12.40
C ALA A 71 -6.88 6.64 -13.34
N LEU A 72 -5.66 6.47 -12.81
CA LEU A 72 -4.43 6.47 -13.58
C LEU A 72 -4.11 5.13 -14.26
N GLY A 73 -4.96 4.11 -14.04
CA GLY A 73 -4.98 2.88 -14.84
C GLY A 73 -4.27 1.69 -14.21
N LEU A 74 -4.21 1.61 -12.88
CA LEU A 74 -3.78 0.39 -12.19
C LEU A 74 -4.60 -0.81 -12.69
N ASP A 75 -3.91 -1.85 -13.14
CA ASP A 75 -4.54 -3.06 -13.68
C ASP A 75 -4.98 -4.00 -12.55
N THR A 76 -6.24 -3.90 -12.14
CA THR A 76 -6.82 -4.71 -11.04
C THR A 76 -7.09 -6.16 -11.43
N ASP A 77 -7.03 -6.52 -12.72
CA ASP A 77 -7.16 -7.90 -13.16
C ASP A 77 -5.84 -8.68 -12.98
N ASN A 78 -4.72 -7.96 -12.92
CA ASN A 78 -3.37 -8.54 -12.77
C ASN A 78 -2.65 -8.12 -11.48
N ALA A 79 -3.23 -7.22 -10.69
CA ALA A 79 -2.65 -6.78 -9.42
C ALA A 79 -3.69 -6.75 -8.30
N TYR A 80 -3.24 -7.16 -7.11
CA TYR A 80 -4.01 -7.04 -5.88
C TYR A 80 -3.89 -5.62 -5.36
N PHE A 81 -5.04 -4.97 -5.13
CA PHE A 81 -5.12 -3.63 -4.56
C PHE A 81 -6.01 -3.63 -3.33
N TYR A 82 -5.42 -3.40 -2.15
CA TYR A 82 -6.11 -3.57 -0.87
C TYR A 82 -5.72 -2.51 0.15
N ARG A 83 -6.51 -2.39 1.21
CA ARG A 83 -6.23 -1.53 2.36
C ARG A 83 -5.63 -2.35 3.48
N GLN A 84 -4.60 -1.83 4.16
CA GLN A 84 -3.88 -2.58 5.20
C GLN A 84 -4.81 -2.97 6.35
N SER A 85 -5.68 -2.06 6.80
CA SER A 85 -6.63 -2.32 7.88
C SER A 85 -7.71 -3.36 7.56
N ASP A 86 -7.94 -3.71 6.30
CA ASP A 86 -8.93 -4.73 5.91
C ASP A 86 -8.41 -6.17 6.05
N ILE A 87 -7.11 -6.36 6.30
CA ILE A 87 -6.48 -7.67 6.46
C ILE A 87 -6.10 -7.85 7.93
N HIS A 88 -6.97 -8.51 8.70
CA HIS A 88 -6.80 -8.68 10.15
C HIS A 88 -5.58 -9.53 10.52
N GLU A 89 -5.12 -10.38 9.61
CA GLU A 89 -3.91 -11.18 9.75
C GLU A 89 -2.64 -10.32 9.83
N ILE A 90 -2.66 -9.09 9.26
CA ILE A 90 -1.51 -8.20 9.30
C ILE A 90 -1.17 -7.76 10.74
N PRO A 91 -2.11 -7.20 11.53
CA PRO A 91 -1.88 -6.92 12.95
C PRO A 91 -1.46 -8.16 13.77
N GLU A 92 -2.08 -9.32 13.53
CA GLU A 92 -1.74 -10.56 14.25
C GLU A 92 -0.30 -11.01 13.97
N LEU A 93 0.09 -11.05 12.70
CA LEU A 93 1.45 -11.37 12.30
C LEU A 93 2.45 -10.34 12.83
N THR A 94 2.08 -9.05 12.81
CA THR A 94 2.89 -7.97 13.37
C THR A 94 3.20 -8.24 14.84
N TRP A 95 2.20 -8.63 15.64
CA TRP A 95 2.40 -8.97 17.05
C TRP A 95 3.38 -10.15 17.27
N ILE A 96 3.24 -11.20 16.47
CA ILE A 96 4.16 -12.36 16.51
C ILE A 96 5.58 -11.90 16.17
N LEU A 97 5.76 -11.12 15.10
CA LEU A 97 7.07 -10.63 14.68
C LEU A 97 7.68 -9.68 15.71
N THR A 98 6.90 -8.78 16.31
CA THR A 98 7.36 -7.89 17.38
C THR A 98 7.89 -8.68 18.58
N SER A 99 7.21 -9.78 18.96
CA SER A 99 7.64 -10.63 20.08
C SER A 99 8.98 -11.33 19.82
N MET A 100 9.35 -11.49 18.55
CA MET A 100 10.60 -12.12 18.10
C MET A 100 11.68 -11.09 17.71
N THR A 101 11.34 -9.80 17.67
CA THR A 101 12.24 -8.73 17.25
C THR A 101 12.85 -8.06 18.46
N SER A 102 14.19 -8.07 18.56
CA SER A 102 14.88 -7.39 19.66
C SER A 102 14.69 -5.88 19.56
N LYS A 103 14.59 -5.20 20.71
CA LYS A 103 14.44 -3.74 20.76
C LYS A 103 15.59 -2.97 20.10
N GLY A 104 16.77 -3.56 19.96
CA GLY A 104 17.90 -2.91 19.29
C GLY A 104 17.76 -2.86 17.76
N LEU A 105 16.88 -3.68 17.18
CA LEU A 105 16.62 -3.74 15.74
C LEU A 105 15.42 -2.88 15.32
N MET A 106 14.55 -2.50 16.26
CA MET A 106 13.41 -1.59 16.06
C MET A 106 13.84 -0.13 16.21
#